data_AF-A0A089MCY5-F1
#
_entry.id   AF-A0A089MCY5-F1
#
_cell.length_a   1.000
_cell.length_b   1.000
_cell.length_c   1.000
_cell.angle_alpha   90.00
_cell.angle_beta   90.00
_cell.angle_gamma   90.00
#
_symmetry.space_group_name_H-M   'P 1'
#
loop_
_entity.id
_entity.type
_entity.pdbx_description
1 polymer ?
#
loop_
_entity_poly.entity_id
_entity_poly.type
_entity_poly.pdbx_seq_one_letter_code
_entity_poly.pdbx_strand_id
1 'polypeptide(L)'
;MLTLMQIKNKSAPRLTGLHPVVLAAATALIECCYTFGVPIQITQGLRTIAEQDALYAQGRTKPGSIVTNARGGYSYHNYGLAIDFALLLPNGSSVSWDMARDGDKDRTTDWLEVVQQAKRLGFEWGGDWTSLKDYPHFQMSFGLTLSKLRAGAQPSVQAVKAAYRLINGRAKEEQNLNSDAITIVKVNGAKIADGRLENGVTYVPVRAVAEALGASVGYDSVTRTVEITSGR
;
A
#
# COMPACT_ATOMS: atom_id res chain seq x y z
N MET A 1 9.67 -6.28 -16.58
CA MET A 1 8.77 -5.64 -15.59
C MET A 1 8.69 -4.15 -15.90
N LEU A 2 7.57 -3.51 -15.60
CA LEU A 2 7.46 -2.06 -15.68
C LEU A 2 8.34 -1.39 -14.62
N THR A 3 8.89 -0.23 -14.96
CA THR A 3 9.54 0.66 -14.00
C THR A 3 8.50 1.37 -13.13
N LEU A 4 8.90 1.80 -11.93
CA LEU A 4 8.06 2.63 -11.06
C LEU A 4 7.53 3.87 -11.80
N MET A 5 8.36 4.52 -12.61
CA MET A 5 7.96 5.68 -13.40
C MET A 5 6.84 5.36 -14.39
N GLN A 6 6.93 4.23 -15.10
CA GLN A 6 5.87 3.78 -16.01
C GLN A 6 4.55 3.50 -15.26
N ILE A 7 4.63 2.94 -14.05
CA ILE A 7 3.45 2.66 -13.23
C ILE A 7 2.81 3.97 -12.72
N LYS A 8 3.62 4.90 -12.20
CA LYS A 8 3.13 6.22 -11.77
C LYS A 8 2.43 6.97 -12.91
N ASN A 9 2.99 6.90 -14.13
CA ASN A 9 2.39 7.53 -15.31
C ASN A 9 1.00 6.98 -15.67
N LYS A 10 0.71 5.70 -15.39
CA LYS A 10 -0.62 5.12 -15.62
C LYS A 10 -1.70 5.69 -14.69
N SER A 11 -1.29 6.13 -13.50
CA SER A 11 -2.19 6.71 -12.50
C SER A 11 -2.28 8.24 -12.61
N ALA A 12 -1.26 8.90 -13.16
CA ALA A 12 -1.12 10.36 -13.16
C ALA A 12 -2.38 11.14 -13.57
N PRO A 13 -3.13 10.78 -14.64
CA PRO A 13 -4.34 11.51 -15.00
C PRO A 13 -5.44 11.48 -13.92
N ARG A 14 -5.48 10.43 -13.10
CA ARG A 14 -6.47 10.25 -12.03
C ARG A 14 -6.07 10.93 -10.72
N LEU A 15 -4.82 11.40 -10.62
CA LEU A 15 -4.31 12.07 -9.42
C LEU A 15 -4.55 13.57 -9.42
N THR A 16 -4.85 14.15 -10.59
CA THR A 16 -5.16 15.58 -10.74
C THR A 16 -6.39 15.97 -9.93
N GLY A 17 -6.27 17.07 -9.17
CA GLY A 17 -7.38 17.65 -8.41
C GLY A 17 -7.69 16.95 -7.08
N LEU A 18 -6.94 15.90 -6.71
CA LEU A 18 -6.99 15.36 -5.36
C LEU A 18 -6.51 16.39 -4.34
N HIS A 19 -7.04 16.31 -3.12
CA HIS A 19 -6.51 17.09 -2.01
C HIS A 19 -5.02 16.74 -1.79
N PRO A 20 -4.12 17.70 -1.50
CA PRO A 20 -2.67 17.46 -1.49
C PRO A 20 -2.20 16.30 -0.62
N VAL A 21 -2.79 16.08 0.55
CA VAL A 21 -2.43 14.94 1.42
C VAL A 21 -2.91 13.60 0.86
N VAL A 22 -4.04 13.58 0.14
CA VAL A 22 -4.57 12.37 -0.51
C VAL A 22 -3.73 12.04 -1.74
N LEU A 23 -3.31 13.04 -2.51
CA LEU A 23 -2.32 12.89 -3.57
C LEU A 23 -1.02 12.27 -3.06
N ALA A 24 -0.49 12.79 -1.94
CA ALA A 24 0.72 12.27 -1.32
C ALA A 24 0.54 10.81 -0.87
N ALA A 25 -0.58 10.48 -0.23
CA ALA A 25 -0.89 9.13 0.20
C ALA A 25 -1.08 8.16 -0.98
N ALA A 26 -1.79 8.56 -2.04
CA ALA A 26 -1.97 7.77 -3.25
C ALA A 26 -0.63 7.51 -3.95
N THR A 27 0.24 8.51 -4.01
CA THR A 27 1.58 8.38 -4.58
C THR A 27 2.42 7.40 -3.76
N ALA A 28 2.45 7.57 -2.43
CA ALA A 28 3.14 6.65 -1.53
C ALA A 28 2.61 5.23 -1.68
N LEU A 29 1.29 5.04 -1.77
CA LEU A 29 0.67 3.73 -1.96
C LEU A 29 1.15 3.04 -3.23
N ILE A 30 1.19 3.75 -4.36
CA ILE A 30 1.72 3.21 -5.63
C ILE A 30 3.17 2.76 -5.45
N GLU A 31 3.99 3.59 -4.81
CA GLU A 31 5.41 3.32 -4.59
C GLU A 31 5.62 2.09 -3.71
N CYS A 32 4.86 1.94 -2.62
CA CYS A 32 5.03 0.74 -1.82
C CYS A 32 4.44 -0.51 -2.41
N CYS A 33 3.27 -0.45 -3.02
CA CYS A 33 2.73 -1.63 -3.70
C CYS A 33 3.70 -2.11 -4.79
N TYR A 34 4.40 -1.19 -5.48
CA TYR A 34 5.50 -1.55 -6.37
C TYR A 34 6.68 -2.25 -5.66
N THR A 35 7.16 -1.71 -4.54
CA THR A 35 8.26 -2.29 -3.76
C THR A 35 7.94 -3.69 -3.22
N PHE A 36 6.67 -3.93 -2.87
CA PHE A 36 6.19 -5.23 -2.40
C PHE A 36 5.88 -6.22 -3.55
N GLY A 37 6.08 -5.85 -4.82
CA GLY A 37 5.85 -6.75 -5.95
C GLY A 37 4.40 -6.80 -6.44
N VAL A 38 3.52 -5.97 -5.90
CA VAL A 38 2.08 -5.90 -6.21
C VAL A 38 1.76 -4.55 -6.87
N PRO A 39 2.19 -4.29 -8.12
CA PRO A 39 1.95 -3.00 -8.75
C PRO A 39 0.45 -2.72 -8.90
N ILE A 40 0.03 -1.48 -8.66
CA ILE A 40 -1.37 -1.04 -8.80
C ILE A 40 -1.50 0.10 -9.80
N GLN A 41 -2.74 0.33 -10.23
CA GLN A 41 -3.13 1.54 -10.95
C GLN A 41 -4.29 2.23 -10.23
N ILE A 42 -4.21 3.55 -10.05
CA ILE A 42 -5.34 4.36 -9.62
C ILE A 42 -6.26 4.58 -10.82
N THR A 43 -7.50 4.13 -10.70
CA THR A 43 -8.50 4.09 -11.78
C THR A 43 -9.49 5.25 -11.69
N GLN A 44 -9.74 5.78 -10.48
CA GLN A 44 -10.55 6.97 -10.22
C GLN A 44 -9.92 7.83 -9.13
N GLY A 45 -10.13 9.14 -9.21
CA GLY A 45 -9.71 10.13 -8.21
C GLY A 45 -10.77 11.20 -8.03
N LEU A 46 -10.45 12.48 -8.24
CA LEU A 46 -11.46 13.53 -8.25
C LEU A 46 -12.51 13.27 -9.33
N ARG A 47 -13.79 13.42 -8.97
CA ARG A 47 -14.92 13.42 -9.90
C ARG A 47 -15.80 14.62 -9.62
N THR A 48 -15.97 15.52 -10.57
CA THR A 48 -16.83 16.69 -10.40
C THR A 48 -18.29 16.29 -10.10
N ILE A 49 -19.07 17.21 -9.54
CA ILE A 49 -20.50 17.01 -9.24
C ILE A 49 -21.26 16.58 -10.51
N ALA A 50 -21.01 17.27 -11.62
CA ALA A 50 -21.66 16.97 -12.90
C ALA A 50 -21.28 15.59 -13.45
N GLU A 51 -20.01 15.18 -13.36
CA GLU A 51 -19.58 13.84 -13.74
C GLU A 51 -20.23 12.76 -12.87
N GLN A 52 -20.34 13.01 -11.55
CA GLN A 52 -21.01 12.08 -10.64
C GLN A 52 -22.50 11.94 -10.95
N ASP A 53 -23.20 13.04 -11.22
CA ASP A 53 -24.61 12.99 -11.62
C ASP A 53 -24.79 12.27 -12.97
N ALA A 54 -23.85 12.42 -13.89
CA ALA A 54 -23.84 11.68 -15.15
C ALA A 54 -23.68 10.16 -14.93
N LEU A 55 -22.80 9.73 -14.01
CA LEU A 55 -22.68 8.32 -13.63
C LEU A 55 -23.91 7.82 -12.89
N TYR A 56 -24.51 8.63 -12.02
CA TYR A 56 -25.74 8.27 -11.32
C TYR A 56 -26.91 8.06 -12.29
N ALA A 57 -26.97 8.84 -13.38
CA ALA A 57 -27.97 8.70 -14.43
C ALA A 57 -27.84 7.37 -15.20
N GLN A 58 -26.65 6.76 -15.27
CA GLN A 58 -26.42 5.50 -15.98
C GLN A 58 -27.20 4.34 -15.33
N GLY A 59 -27.95 3.60 -16.16
CA GLY A 59 -28.87 2.55 -15.71
C GLY A 59 -30.14 3.04 -15.03
N ARG A 60 -30.38 4.36 -15.01
CA ARG A 60 -31.59 4.99 -14.44
C ARG A 60 -32.32 5.82 -15.48
N THR A 61 -31.69 6.90 -15.93
CA THR A 61 -32.22 7.82 -16.96
C THR A 61 -31.40 7.80 -18.25
N LYS A 62 -30.27 7.10 -18.27
CA LYS A 62 -29.46 6.78 -19.45
C LYS A 62 -29.19 5.27 -19.53
N PRO A 63 -29.02 4.68 -20.72
CA PRO A 63 -28.64 3.28 -20.87
C PRO A 63 -27.30 2.94 -20.19
N GLY A 64 -27.10 1.66 -19.87
CA GLY A 64 -25.88 1.11 -19.25
C GLY A 64 -26.11 0.51 -17.87
N SER A 65 -25.12 -0.18 -17.32
CA SER A 65 -25.20 -0.75 -15.97
C SER A 65 -25.14 0.34 -14.90
N ILE A 66 -25.81 0.16 -13.77
CA ILE A 66 -25.64 1.04 -12.61
C ILE A 66 -24.22 0.86 -12.05
N VAL A 67 -23.42 1.92 -12.08
CA VAL A 67 -22.03 1.93 -11.59
C VAL A 67 -21.85 2.71 -10.29
N THR A 68 -22.89 3.40 -9.83
CA THR A 68 -22.87 4.13 -8.56
C THR A 68 -24.29 4.31 -8.00
N ASN A 69 -24.38 4.38 -6.67
CA ASN A 69 -25.58 4.76 -5.94
C ASN A 69 -25.54 6.22 -5.44
N ALA A 70 -24.41 6.92 -5.61
CA ALA A 70 -24.22 8.28 -5.13
C ALA A 70 -24.57 9.32 -6.20
N ARG A 71 -25.35 10.33 -5.84
CA ARG A 71 -25.53 11.56 -6.63
C ARG A 71 -24.34 12.51 -6.44
N GLY A 72 -24.26 13.55 -7.27
CA GLY A 72 -23.31 14.64 -7.11
C GLY A 72 -23.32 15.21 -5.70
N GLY A 73 -22.15 15.24 -5.06
CA GLY A 73 -21.96 15.74 -3.69
C GLY A 73 -22.21 14.69 -2.60
N TYR A 74 -22.54 13.45 -2.98
CA TYR A 74 -22.74 12.31 -2.09
C TYR A 74 -21.62 11.26 -2.22
N SER A 75 -20.48 11.64 -2.78
CA SER A 75 -19.26 10.82 -2.81
C SER A 75 -18.04 11.64 -2.40
N TYR A 76 -17.09 11.02 -1.68
CA TYR A 76 -15.81 11.66 -1.34
C TYR A 76 -14.94 11.93 -2.56
N HIS A 77 -15.17 11.23 -3.68
CA HIS A 77 -14.57 11.60 -4.97
C HIS A 77 -14.93 13.01 -5.40
N ASN A 78 -16.08 13.55 -4.98
CA ASN A 78 -16.50 14.91 -5.33
C ASN A 78 -15.72 16.02 -4.66
N TYR A 79 -14.90 15.65 -3.67
CA TYR A 79 -14.10 16.57 -2.86
C TYR A 79 -12.61 16.28 -2.98
N GLY A 80 -12.20 15.40 -3.91
CA GLY A 80 -10.81 14.98 -4.07
C GLY A 80 -10.27 14.21 -2.86
N LEU A 81 -11.14 13.56 -2.09
CA LEU A 81 -10.81 12.87 -0.84
C LEU A 81 -10.86 11.34 -0.95
N ALA A 82 -11.03 10.81 -2.15
CA ALA A 82 -11.10 9.37 -2.42
C ALA A 82 -10.39 8.99 -3.72
N ILE A 83 -9.97 7.73 -3.78
CA ILE A 83 -9.36 7.09 -4.94
C ILE A 83 -9.93 5.68 -5.08
N ASP A 84 -10.01 5.19 -6.32
CA ASP A 84 -10.24 3.77 -6.61
C ASP A 84 -8.98 3.18 -7.20
N PHE A 85 -8.67 1.93 -6.84
CA PHE A 85 -7.51 1.20 -7.40
C PHE A 85 -7.93 -0.08 -8.11
N ALA A 86 -7.00 -0.61 -8.91
CA ALA A 86 -7.04 -1.97 -9.41
C ALA A 86 -5.63 -2.54 -9.45
N LEU A 87 -5.51 -3.87 -9.43
CA LEU A 87 -4.23 -4.56 -9.52
C LEU A 87 -3.70 -4.43 -10.95
N LEU A 88 -2.46 -3.97 -11.13
CA LEU A 88 -1.85 -3.86 -12.46
C LEU A 88 -1.25 -5.22 -12.84
N LEU A 89 -1.67 -5.76 -13.99
CA LEU A 89 -1.14 -7.06 -14.44
C LEU A 89 0.32 -6.94 -14.92
N PRO A 90 1.11 -8.04 -14.92
CA PRO A 90 2.56 -7.97 -15.12
C PRO A 90 3.03 -7.32 -16.44
N ASN A 91 2.22 -7.39 -17.49
CA ASN A 91 2.51 -6.74 -18.78
C ASN A 91 2.16 -5.24 -18.80
N GLY A 92 1.46 -4.75 -17.77
CA GLY A 92 1.03 -3.37 -17.64
C GLY A 92 -0.09 -2.94 -18.58
N SER A 93 -0.59 -3.81 -19.44
CA SER A 93 -1.57 -3.46 -20.48
C SER A 93 -3.01 -3.50 -19.97
N SER A 94 -3.25 -4.20 -18.86
CA SER A 94 -4.57 -4.36 -18.26
C SER A 94 -4.47 -4.38 -16.74
N VAL A 95 -5.62 -4.18 -16.10
CA VAL A 95 -5.79 -4.27 -14.66
C VAL A 95 -6.73 -5.43 -14.31
N SER A 96 -6.67 -5.89 -13.07
CA SER A 96 -7.54 -6.91 -12.50
C SER A 96 -8.27 -6.38 -11.26
N TRP A 97 -9.54 -6.78 -11.12
CA TRP A 97 -10.38 -6.58 -9.94
C TRP A 97 -10.56 -7.87 -9.14
N ASP A 98 -9.79 -8.91 -9.45
CA ASP A 98 -9.84 -10.19 -8.74
C ASP A 98 -9.19 -10.05 -7.36
N MET A 99 -10.03 -10.09 -6.31
CA MET A 99 -9.59 -10.01 -4.92
C MET A 99 -8.94 -11.29 -4.39
N ALA A 100 -9.13 -12.42 -5.09
CA ALA A 100 -8.53 -13.71 -4.74
C ALA A 100 -7.15 -13.92 -5.40
N ARG A 101 -6.72 -12.96 -6.21
CA ARG A 101 -5.42 -13.00 -6.87
C ARG A 101 -4.29 -12.97 -5.83
N ASP A 102 -3.37 -13.91 -5.98
CA ASP A 102 -2.07 -14.00 -5.32
C ASP A 102 -1.02 -14.13 -6.43
N GLY A 103 -0.51 -12.98 -6.87
CA GLY A 103 0.31 -12.82 -8.07
C GLY A 103 1.78 -13.12 -7.85
N ASP A 104 2.28 -12.80 -6.66
CA ASP A 104 3.65 -13.02 -6.22
C ASP A 104 3.83 -14.35 -5.46
N LYS A 105 2.73 -15.03 -5.12
CA LYS A 105 2.65 -16.38 -4.53
C LYS A 105 3.15 -16.41 -3.09
N ASP A 106 2.95 -15.33 -2.34
CA ASP A 106 3.32 -15.22 -0.94
C ASP A 106 2.27 -15.83 0.02
N ARG A 107 1.13 -16.31 -0.51
CA ARG A 107 -0.05 -16.86 0.19
C ARG A 107 -0.94 -15.81 0.86
N THR A 108 -0.68 -14.53 0.61
CA THR A 108 -1.57 -13.41 0.86
C THR A 108 -2.21 -13.01 -0.47
N THR A 109 -3.43 -12.48 -0.48
CA THR A 109 -3.96 -11.93 -1.72
C THR A 109 -3.38 -10.54 -1.96
N ASP A 110 -2.95 -10.28 -3.20
CA ASP A 110 -2.47 -8.98 -3.69
C ASP A 110 -3.40 -7.84 -3.21
N TRP A 111 -4.71 -8.07 -3.26
CA TRP A 111 -5.72 -7.10 -2.86
C TRP A 111 -5.62 -6.73 -1.38
N LEU A 112 -5.45 -7.71 -0.49
CA LEU A 112 -5.34 -7.49 0.94
C LEU A 112 -4.02 -6.83 1.33
N GLU A 113 -2.95 -7.10 0.60
CA GLU A 113 -1.69 -6.39 0.78
C GLU A 113 -1.84 -4.90 0.47
N VAL A 114 -2.45 -4.56 -0.67
CA VAL A 114 -2.75 -3.16 -1.03
C VAL A 114 -3.61 -2.49 0.03
N VAL A 115 -4.65 -3.18 0.51
CA VAL A 115 -5.51 -2.67 1.60
C VAL A 115 -4.72 -2.41 2.88
N GLN A 116 -3.82 -3.31 3.27
CA GLN A 116 -2.97 -3.10 4.45
C GLN A 116 -2.07 -1.88 4.28
N GLN A 117 -1.42 -1.71 3.12
CA GLN A 117 -0.60 -0.53 2.86
C GLN A 117 -1.44 0.76 2.87
N ALA A 118 -2.62 0.75 2.25
CA ALA A 118 -3.51 1.90 2.22
C ALA A 118 -3.96 2.32 3.63
N LYS A 119 -4.36 1.36 4.48
CA LYS A 119 -4.74 1.62 5.88
C LYS A 119 -3.61 2.23 6.69
N ARG A 120 -2.37 1.74 6.50
CA ARG A 120 -1.18 2.33 7.16
C ARG A 120 -0.91 3.78 6.74
N LEU A 121 -1.25 4.13 5.50
CA LEU A 121 -1.17 5.51 4.98
C LEU A 121 -2.34 6.40 5.43
N GLY A 122 -3.29 5.86 6.21
CA GLY A 122 -4.42 6.59 6.78
C GLY A 122 -5.70 6.54 5.93
N PHE A 123 -5.77 5.67 4.91
CA PHE A 123 -7.01 5.45 4.17
C PHE A 123 -8.00 4.58 4.97
N GLU A 124 -9.27 4.95 4.88
CA GLU A 124 -10.41 4.06 5.13
C GLU A 124 -10.68 3.24 3.87
N TRP A 125 -11.11 1.99 4.02
CA TRP A 125 -11.39 1.08 2.90
C TRP A 125 -12.89 0.79 2.75
N GLY A 126 -13.41 0.87 1.52
CA GLY A 126 -14.82 0.59 1.22
C GLY A 126 -15.23 -0.87 1.41
N GLY A 127 -14.27 -1.81 1.43
CA GLY A 127 -14.52 -3.21 1.78
C GLY A 127 -14.85 -3.44 3.26
N ASP A 128 -14.52 -2.49 4.15
CA ASP A 128 -14.86 -2.54 5.57
C ASP A 128 -16.30 -2.07 5.85
N TRP A 129 -17.01 -1.52 4.86
CA TRP A 129 -18.38 -1.06 5.06
C TRP A 129 -19.34 -2.22 5.38
N THR A 130 -20.35 -1.94 6.20
CA THR A 130 -21.32 -2.97 6.64
C THR A 130 -22.36 -3.31 5.58
N SER A 131 -22.61 -2.40 4.63
CA SER A 131 -23.46 -2.62 3.46
C SER A 131 -22.89 -1.89 2.25
N LEU A 132 -23.29 -2.32 1.05
CA LEU A 132 -22.85 -1.72 -0.23
C LEU A 132 -21.32 -1.60 -0.34
N LYS A 133 -20.60 -2.68 0.04
CA LYS A 133 -19.15 -2.72 0.02
C LYS A 133 -18.60 -2.34 -1.35
N ASP A 134 -17.62 -1.45 -1.34
CA ASP A 134 -16.93 -0.96 -2.52
C ASP A 134 -15.44 -1.29 -2.39
N TYR A 135 -15.06 -2.45 -2.93
CA TYR A 135 -13.74 -3.01 -2.69
C TYR A 135 -12.58 -2.22 -3.32
N PRO A 136 -12.73 -1.56 -4.49
CA PRO A 136 -11.71 -0.68 -5.04
C PRO A 136 -11.53 0.63 -4.26
N HIS A 137 -12.49 1.03 -3.43
CA HIS A 137 -12.58 2.39 -2.90
C HIS A 137 -11.73 2.61 -1.64
N PHE A 138 -10.92 3.66 -1.67
CA PHE A 138 -10.24 4.22 -0.50
C PHE A 138 -10.60 5.69 -0.31
N GLN A 139 -10.75 6.13 0.94
CA GLN A 139 -11.01 7.54 1.25
C GLN A 139 -10.27 8.02 2.51
N MET A 140 -10.09 9.34 2.61
CA MET A 140 -9.71 10.00 3.85
C MET A 140 -10.81 10.98 4.23
N SER A 141 -11.65 10.61 5.22
CA SER A 141 -12.79 11.44 5.63
C SER A 141 -12.38 12.65 6.46
N PHE A 142 -11.25 12.58 7.16
CA PHE A 142 -10.83 13.54 8.19
C PHE A 142 -11.90 13.82 9.26
N GLY A 143 -12.78 12.83 9.53
CA GLY A 143 -13.91 12.98 10.44
C GLY A 143 -15.04 13.89 9.91
N LEU A 144 -14.99 14.27 8.63
CA LEU A 144 -16.04 15.03 7.97
C LEU A 144 -17.05 14.08 7.35
N THR A 145 -18.34 14.35 7.55
CA THR A 145 -19.40 13.67 6.82
C THR A 145 -19.63 14.35 5.47
N LEU A 146 -20.22 13.63 4.51
CA LEU A 146 -20.62 14.21 3.22
C LEU A 146 -21.55 15.42 3.36
N SER A 147 -22.36 15.46 4.42
CA SER A 147 -23.20 16.64 4.70
C SER A 147 -22.38 17.87 5.06
N LYS A 148 -21.31 17.71 5.85
CA LYS A 148 -20.39 18.81 6.18
C LYS A 148 -19.63 19.26 4.94
N LEU A 149 -19.16 18.33 4.12
CA LEU A 149 -18.47 18.64 2.86
C LEU A 149 -19.37 19.40 1.88
N ARG A 150 -20.65 19.00 1.73
CA ARG A 150 -21.64 19.77 0.94
C ARG A 150 -21.88 21.17 1.49
N ALA A 151 -21.79 21.36 2.80
CA ALA A 151 -21.87 22.66 3.45
C ALA A 151 -20.56 23.48 3.35
N GLY A 152 -19.55 22.98 2.63
CA GLY A 152 -18.29 23.69 2.39
C GLY A 152 -17.20 23.43 3.44
N ALA A 153 -17.42 22.53 4.41
CA ALA A 153 -16.38 22.18 5.36
C ALA A 153 -15.16 21.58 4.65
N GLN A 154 -13.97 21.86 5.18
CA GLN A 154 -12.70 21.37 4.67
C GLN A 154 -11.94 20.62 5.76
N PRO A 155 -11.04 19.68 5.40
CA PRO A 155 -10.16 19.03 6.37
C PRO A 155 -9.40 20.06 7.22
N SER A 156 -9.38 19.87 8.54
CA SER A 156 -8.64 20.78 9.43
C SER A 156 -7.14 20.63 9.25
N VAL A 157 -6.39 21.70 9.52
CA VAL A 157 -4.91 21.69 9.45
C VAL A 157 -4.33 20.59 10.34
N GLN A 158 -4.91 20.36 11.52
CA GLN A 158 -4.47 19.33 12.45
C GLN A 158 -4.72 17.92 11.90
N ALA A 159 -5.88 17.67 11.29
CA ALA A 159 -6.20 16.38 10.68
C ALA A 159 -5.28 16.09 9.48
N VAL A 160 -5.06 17.09 8.62
CA VAL A 160 -4.12 16.99 7.49
C VAL A 160 -2.70 16.73 7.98
N LYS A 161 -2.24 17.44 9.02
CA LYS A 161 -0.92 17.22 9.64
C LYS A 161 -0.80 15.83 10.28
N ALA A 162 -1.89 15.26 10.81
CA ALA A 162 -1.90 13.89 11.31
C ALA A 162 -1.73 12.88 10.17
N ALA A 163 -2.45 13.05 9.06
CA ALA A 163 -2.30 12.20 7.88
C ALA A 163 -0.88 12.27 7.29
N TYR A 164 -0.30 13.46 7.13
CA TYR A 164 1.10 13.58 6.68
C TYR A 164 2.10 12.91 7.61
N ARG A 165 1.84 12.84 8.92
CA ARG A 165 2.72 12.12 9.86
C ARG A 165 2.73 10.62 9.59
N LEU A 166 1.59 10.02 9.22
CA LEU A 166 1.51 8.61 8.84
C LEU A 166 2.27 8.36 7.53
N ILE A 167 2.04 9.21 6.52
CA ILE A 167 2.69 9.10 5.20
C ILE A 167 4.22 9.25 5.34
N ASN A 168 4.69 10.27 6.06
CA ASN A 168 6.11 10.57 6.20
C ASN A 168 6.82 9.66 7.23
N GLY A 169 6.10 9.15 8.24
CA GLY A 169 6.62 8.18 9.20
C GLY A 169 7.10 6.92 8.50
N ARG A 170 6.36 6.47 7.48
CA ARG A 170 6.72 5.35 6.62
C ARG A 170 7.98 5.62 5.79
N ALA A 171 8.13 6.81 5.22
CA ALA A 171 9.35 7.17 4.49
C ALA A 171 10.60 7.06 5.38
N LYS A 172 10.48 7.38 6.68
CA LYS A 172 11.56 7.19 7.66
C LYS A 172 11.77 5.71 8.01
N GLU A 173 10.70 4.93 8.21
CA GLU A 173 10.81 3.48 8.46
C GLU A 173 11.42 2.74 7.26
N GLU A 174 11.02 3.04 6.03
CA GLU A 174 11.61 2.47 4.81
C GLU A 174 13.06 2.93 4.61
N GLN A 175 13.41 4.18 4.91
CA GLN A 175 14.82 4.60 4.94
C GLN A 175 15.63 3.86 6.00
N ASN A 176 15.04 3.55 7.16
CA ASN A 176 15.71 2.76 8.19
C ASN A 176 15.81 1.27 7.81
N LEU A 177 14.80 0.72 7.12
CA LEU A 177 14.77 -0.67 6.62
C LEU A 177 15.65 -0.90 5.39
N ASN A 178 15.84 0.14 4.56
CA ASN A 178 16.73 0.15 3.39
C ASN A 178 18.10 0.76 3.68
N SER A 179 18.34 1.22 4.91
CA SER A 179 19.70 1.42 5.39
C SER A 179 20.28 0.06 5.75
N ASP A 180 21.60 -0.12 5.56
CA ASP A 180 22.36 -1.23 6.16
C ASP A 180 22.30 -1.12 7.71
N ALA A 181 21.10 -1.27 8.28
CA ALA A 181 20.87 -1.14 9.70
C ALA A 181 21.54 -2.34 10.37
N ILE A 182 22.59 -2.03 11.11
CA ILE A 182 23.28 -3.01 11.95
C ILE A 182 22.32 -3.43 13.07
N THR A 183 21.87 -4.68 13.05
CA THR A 183 21.08 -5.27 14.13
C THR A 183 22.01 -5.94 15.14
N ILE A 184 21.69 -5.88 16.43
CA ILE A 184 22.50 -6.55 17.46
C ILE A 184 21.99 -7.98 17.63
N VAL A 185 22.83 -8.96 17.34
CA VAL A 185 22.49 -10.38 17.52
C VAL A 185 22.97 -10.84 18.89
N LYS A 186 22.06 -11.46 19.66
CA LYS A 186 22.35 -12.01 20.99
C LYS A 186 22.00 -13.48 21.08
N VAL A 187 22.86 -14.26 21.74
CA VAL A 187 22.60 -15.65 22.12
C VAL A 187 22.77 -15.73 23.64
N ASN A 188 21.79 -16.28 24.35
CA ASN A 188 21.76 -16.34 25.83
C ASN A 188 21.96 -14.97 26.51
N GLY A 189 21.46 -13.89 25.89
CA GLY A 189 21.57 -12.53 26.41
C GLY A 189 22.90 -11.80 26.12
N ALA A 190 23.93 -12.51 25.67
CA ALA A 190 25.22 -11.92 25.28
C ALA A 190 25.22 -11.51 23.80
N LYS A 191 25.80 -10.35 23.46
CA LYS A 191 26.01 -9.94 22.06
C LYS A 191 27.07 -10.83 21.40
N ILE A 192 26.74 -11.41 20.25
CA ILE A 192 27.62 -12.33 19.52
C ILE A 192 28.05 -11.81 18.14
N ALA A 193 27.23 -10.98 17.51
CA ALA A 193 27.57 -10.34 16.24
C ALA A 193 26.66 -9.15 15.95
N ASP A 194 27.05 -8.41 14.92
CA ASP A 194 26.18 -7.49 14.19
C ASP A 194 25.52 -8.26 13.04
N GLY A 195 24.20 -8.14 12.91
CA GLY A 195 23.41 -8.60 11.78
C GLY A 195 23.09 -7.45 10.84
N ARG A 196 22.58 -7.76 9.65
CA ARG A 196 22.11 -6.79 8.66
C ARG A 196 20.62 -6.95 8.45
N LEU A 197 19.89 -5.85 8.43
CA LEU A 197 18.49 -5.85 8.05
C LEU A 197 18.38 -5.47 6.57
N GLU A 198 17.90 -6.39 5.74
CA GLU A 198 17.67 -6.14 4.31
C GLU A 198 16.24 -6.59 3.98
N ASN A 199 15.43 -5.68 3.43
CA ASN A 199 14.04 -5.95 3.04
C ASN A 199 13.18 -6.58 4.17
N GLY A 200 13.40 -6.18 5.42
CA GLY A 200 12.69 -6.72 6.58
C GLY A 200 13.17 -8.11 7.04
N VAL A 201 14.14 -8.70 6.35
CA VAL A 201 14.80 -9.95 6.75
C VAL A 201 16.11 -9.61 7.46
N THR A 202 16.32 -10.19 8.65
CA THR A 202 17.59 -10.03 9.36
C THR A 202 18.56 -11.13 8.95
N TYR A 203 19.61 -10.75 8.26
CA TYR A 203 20.74 -11.60 7.91
C TYR A 203 21.76 -11.58 9.04
N VAL A 204 22.19 -12.77 9.46
CA VAL A 204 23.08 -12.93 10.62
C VAL A 204 24.28 -13.79 10.21
N PRO A 205 25.50 -13.48 10.68
CA PRO A 205 26.65 -14.36 10.49
C PRO A 205 26.39 -15.74 11.11
N VAL A 206 26.11 -16.74 10.26
CA VAL A 206 25.74 -18.10 10.67
C VAL A 206 26.79 -18.74 11.60
N ARG A 207 28.08 -18.48 11.33
CA ARG A 207 29.20 -18.94 12.17
C ARG A 207 29.09 -18.43 13.60
N ALA A 208 28.82 -17.14 13.79
CA ALA A 208 28.74 -16.53 15.12
C ALA A 208 27.59 -17.12 15.95
N VAL A 209 26.45 -17.40 15.32
CA VAL A 209 25.29 -18.01 16.00
C VAL A 209 25.57 -19.47 16.34
N ALA A 210 26.08 -20.25 15.39
CA ALA A 210 26.34 -21.67 15.58
C ALA A 210 27.43 -21.92 16.65
N GLU A 211 28.53 -21.18 16.61
CA GLU A 211 29.60 -21.30 17.61
C GLU A 211 29.11 -20.87 19.00
N ALA A 212 28.29 -19.83 19.10
CA ALA A 212 27.67 -19.41 20.36
C ALA A 212 26.68 -20.46 20.94
N LEU A 213 26.12 -21.32 20.08
CA LEU A 213 25.28 -22.45 20.47
C LEU A 213 26.07 -23.75 20.67
N GLY A 214 27.41 -23.72 20.55
CA GLY A 214 28.30 -24.86 20.76
C GLY A 214 28.38 -25.81 19.56
N ALA A 215 28.01 -25.36 18.37
CA ALA A 215 28.15 -26.11 17.13
C ALA A 215 29.42 -25.69 16.36
N SER A 216 29.94 -26.59 15.52
CA SER A 216 30.99 -26.28 14.55
C SER A 216 30.40 -25.93 13.19
N VAL A 217 31.10 -25.08 12.43
CA VAL A 217 30.66 -24.65 11.09
C VAL A 217 31.73 -24.91 10.05
N GLY A 218 31.37 -25.72 9.05
CA GLY A 218 32.12 -25.94 7.83
C GLY A 218 31.58 -25.12 6.66
N TYR A 219 32.46 -24.72 5.73
CA TYR A 219 32.05 -24.17 4.44
C TYR A 219 32.76 -24.93 3.32
N ASP A 220 31.97 -25.49 2.41
CA ASP A 220 32.46 -26.10 1.18
C ASP A 220 32.33 -25.09 0.04
N SER A 221 33.47 -24.61 -0.46
CA SER A 221 33.52 -23.65 -1.57
C SER A 221 33.10 -24.22 -2.92
N VAL A 222 33.20 -25.53 -3.11
CA VAL A 222 32.85 -26.21 -4.37
C VAL A 222 31.34 -26.30 -4.50
N THR A 223 30.66 -26.76 -3.44
CA THR A 223 29.19 -26.87 -3.43
C THR A 223 28.49 -25.60 -2.96
N ARG A 224 29.23 -24.62 -2.44
CA ARG A 224 28.72 -23.39 -1.79
C ARG A 224 27.79 -23.71 -0.61
N THR A 225 28.11 -24.77 0.13
CA THR A 225 27.30 -25.25 1.25
C THR A 225 27.92 -24.85 2.58
N VAL A 226 27.08 -24.40 3.51
CA VAL A 226 27.44 -24.25 4.92
C VAL A 226 26.91 -25.45 5.68
N GLU A 227 27.79 -26.17 6.38
CA GLU A 227 27.43 -27.30 7.23
C GLU A 227 27.58 -26.90 8.70
N ILE A 228 26.58 -27.20 9.52
CA ILE A 228 26.59 -26.94 10.96
C ILE A 228 26.48 -28.28 11.68
N THR A 229 27.50 -28.64 12.45
CA THR A 229 27.51 -29.89 13.24
C THR A 229 27.33 -29.55 14.71
N SER A 230 26.22 -29.99 15.30
CA SER A 230 26.00 -29.87 16.74
C SER A 230 26.64 -31.06 17.45
N GLY A 231 27.45 -30.82 18.48
CA GLY A 231 28.12 -31.87 19.26
C GLY A 231 27.23 -32.64 20.25
N ARG A 232 25.93 -32.77 19.97
CA ARG A 232 24.99 -33.57 20.77
C ARG A 232 24.71 -34.92 20.13
#